data_AF-A0A212C1S8-F1
#
_entry.id   AF-A0A212C1S8-F1
#
_cell.length_a   1.000
_cell.length_b   1.000
_cell.length_c   1.000
_cell.angle_alpha   90.00
_cell.angle_beta   90.00
_cell.angle_gamma   90.00
#
_symmetry.space_group_name_H-M   'P 1'
#
loop_
_entity.id
_entity.type
_entity.pdbx_description
1 polymer ?
#
loop_
_entity_poly.entity_id
_entity_poly.type
_entity_poly.pdbx_seq_one_letter_code
_entity_poly.pdbx_strand_id
1 'polypeptide(L)'
;MFSHCFSPSTGKVPFIHVGNQVVSELGPIVQFVKAKGHSLSDGLDEVQKAEMKAYMELVNNMLLTAELYLQWCDDATVGEITHARYGSPYPWPLNHILAYQKQWEVKRKMKAIGWGNKTLDQVSSG
;
A
#
# COMPACT_ATOMS: atom_id res chain seq x y z
N MET A 1 -17.19 10.87 13.36
CA MET A 1 -17.18 9.42 13.11
C MET A 1 -15.77 9.05 12.65
N PHE A 2 -14.85 8.91 13.60
CA PHE A 2 -13.44 8.56 13.33
C PHE A 2 -13.25 7.11 13.73
N SER A 3 -13.39 6.19 12.78
CA SER A 3 -13.06 4.79 13.04
C SER A 3 -11.54 4.64 13.08
N HIS A 4 -11.04 4.63 14.31
CA HIS A 4 -9.89 3.88 14.81
C HIS A 4 -8.65 3.68 13.94
N CYS A 5 -7.56 4.26 14.43
CA CYS A 5 -6.19 3.71 14.34
C CYS A 5 -6.08 2.35 15.08
N PHE A 6 -6.89 1.36 14.73
CA PHE A 6 -6.50 -0.02 14.97
C PHE A 6 -5.65 -0.40 13.79
N SER A 7 -4.35 -0.40 13.97
CA SER A 7 -3.47 -1.30 13.24
C SER A 7 -2.82 -2.17 14.33
N PRO A 8 -2.61 -3.47 14.11
CA PRO A 8 -1.95 -4.32 15.10
C PRO A 8 -0.57 -3.75 15.45
N SER A 9 0.12 -4.32 16.45
CA SER A 9 1.49 -3.94 16.83
C SER A 9 2.51 -3.91 15.66
N THR A 10 2.17 -4.48 14.51
CA THR A 10 2.91 -4.43 13.24
C THR A 10 2.67 -3.17 12.40
N GLY A 11 1.59 -2.40 12.62
CA GLY A 11 1.26 -1.19 11.87
C GLY A 11 0.76 -1.43 10.44
N LYS A 12 0.61 -2.69 10.01
CA LYS A 12 0.28 -3.06 8.63
C LYS A 12 -1.23 -3.27 8.42
N VAL A 13 -1.79 -2.52 7.48
CA VAL A 13 -3.14 -2.69 6.93
C VAL A 13 -3.08 -3.37 5.56
N PRO A 14 -4.15 -4.05 5.10
CA PRO A 14 -5.36 -4.41 5.85
C PRO A 14 -5.09 -5.53 6.87
N PHE A 15 -5.97 -5.68 7.85
CA PHE A 15 -5.97 -6.79 8.82
C PHE A 15 -7.42 -7.15 9.20
N ILE A 16 -7.60 -8.37 9.72
CA ILE A 16 -8.88 -8.85 10.27
C ILE A 16 -8.67 -9.38 11.68
N HIS A 17 -9.70 -9.26 12.52
CA HIS A 17 -9.74 -9.77 13.87
C HIS A 17 -10.89 -10.78 14.00
N VAL A 18 -10.59 -12.03 14.33
CA VAL A 18 -11.57 -13.12 14.46
C VAL A 18 -11.36 -13.84 15.78
N GLY A 19 -12.25 -13.61 16.74
CA GLY A 19 -12.10 -14.16 18.10
C GLY A 19 -10.81 -13.66 18.74
N ASN A 20 -9.85 -14.56 19.02
CA ASN A 20 -8.56 -14.21 19.62
C ASN A 20 -7.40 -14.16 18.60
N GLN A 21 -7.70 -14.10 17.31
CA GLN A 21 -6.70 -14.11 16.24
C GLN A 21 -6.73 -12.81 15.44
N VAL A 22 -5.54 -12.26 15.14
CA VAL A 22 -5.34 -11.10 14.28
C VAL A 22 -4.48 -11.53 13.11
N VAL A 23 -4.97 -11.33 11.88
CA VAL A 23 -4.27 -11.66 10.64
C VAL A 23 -4.14 -10.40 9.81
N SER A 24 -2.90 -10.01 9.47
CA SER A 24 -2.58 -8.81 8.68
C SER A 24 -1.98 -9.17 7.32
N GLU A 25 -2.09 -8.23 6.37
CA GLU A 25 -1.68 -8.35 4.96
C GLU A 25 -2.62 -9.22 4.12
N LEU A 26 -2.76 -8.86 2.84
CA LEU A 26 -3.76 -9.49 1.95
C LEU A 26 -3.53 -10.99 1.78
N GLY A 27 -2.28 -11.43 1.56
CA GLY A 27 -1.95 -12.85 1.36
C GLY A 27 -2.36 -13.72 2.56
N PRO A 28 -1.90 -13.43 3.78
CA PRO A 28 -2.33 -14.12 4.99
C PRO A 28 -3.84 -14.07 5.24
N ILE A 29 -4.50 -12.93 4.99
CA ILE A 29 -5.97 -12.81 5.12
C ILE A 29 -6.69 -13.78 4.17
N VAL A 30 -6.29 -13.81 2.89
CA VAL A 30 -6.88 -14.71 1.90
C VAL A 30 -6.66 -16.18 2.29
N GLN A 31 -5.46 -16.54 2.75
CA GLN A 31 -5.18 -17.90 3.22
C GLN A 31 -6.01 -18.27 4.44
N PHE A 32 -6.18 -17.35 5.39
CA PHE A 32 -6.99 -17.55 6.58
C PHE A 32 -8.46 -17.81 6.24
N VAL A 33 -9.04 -16.98 5.36
CA VAL A 33 -10.44 -17.13 4.93
C VAL A 33 -10.64 -18.43 4.14
N LYS A 34 -9.67 -18.80 3.29
CA LYS A 34 -9.65 -20.08 2.57
C LYS A 34 -9.63 -21.28 3.53
N ALA A 35 -8.84 -21.23 4.60
CA ALA A 35 -8.81 -22.28 5.61
C ALA A 35 -10.13 -22.42 6.39
N LYS A 36 -10.99 -21.39 6.37
CA LYS A 36 -12.36 -21.43 6.92
C LYS A 36 -13.40 -21.93 5.91
N GLY A 37 -12.98 -22.35 4.72
CA GLY A 37 -13.85 -22.91 3.68
C GLY A 37 -14.48 -21.87 2.75
N HIS A 38 -13.99 -20.62 2.78
CA HIS A 38 -14.47 -19.56 1.89
C HIS A 38 -13.37 -19.18 0.90
N SER A 39 -13.63 -19.31 -0.40
CA SER A 39 -12.69 -18.88 -1.43
C SER A 39 -13.43 -18.26 -2.61
N LEU A 40 -12.99 -17.07 -3.00
CA LEU A 40 -13.50 -16.35 -4.17
C LEU A 40 -12.98 -16.96 -5.49
N SER A 41 -12.08 -17.95 -5.40
CA SER A 41 -11.41 -18.59 -6.53
C SER A 41 -11.84 -20.03 -6.78
N ASP A 42 -12.90 -20.51 -6.11
CA ASP A 42 -13.34 -21.91 -6.21
C ASP A 42 -13.90 -22.26 -7.59
N GLY A 43 -14.47 -21.27 -8.29
CA GLY A 43 -14.96 -21.43 -9.67
C GLY A 43 -13.90 -21.21 -10.76
N LEU A 44 -12.63 -20.96 -10.40
CA LEU A 44 -11.57 -20.68 -11.35
C LEU A 44 -10.73 -21.94 -11.62
N ASP A 45 -10.37 -22.15 -12.87
CA ASP A 45 -9.37 -23.14 -13.24
C ASP A 45 -7.94 -22.67 -12.90
N GLU A 46 -6.96 -23.57 -13.05
CA GLU A 46 -5.57 -23.27 -12.69
C GLU A 46 -4.91 -22.23 -13.61
N VAL A 47 -5.35 -22.11 -14.87
CA VAL A 47 -4.85 -21.10 -15.80
C VAL A 47 -5.35 -19.72 -15.36
N GLN A 48 -6.63 -19.59 -15.06
CA GLN A 48 -7.25 -18.37 -14.57
C GLN A 48 -6.65 -17.91 -13.24
N LYS A 49 -6.33 -18.85 -12.33
CA LYS A 49 -5.63 -18.52 -11.08
C LYS A 49 -4.22 -18.00 -11.34
N ALA A 50 -3.50 -18.59 -12.30
CA ALA A 50 -2.17 -18.13 -12.67
C ALA A 50 -2.22 -16.73 -13.31
N GLU A 51 -3.19 -16.47 -14.19
CA GLU A 51 -3.44 -15.15 -14.78
C GLU A 51 -3.76 -14.11 -13.70
N MET A 52 -4.66 -14.43 -12.78
CA MET A 52 -5.01 -13.53 -11.67
C MET A 52 -3.79 -13.18 -10.81
N LYS A 53 -2.91 -14.15 -10.56
CA LYS A 53 -1.64 -13.90 -9.87
C LYS A 53 -0.74 -12.95 -10.67
N ALA A 54 -0.63 -13.12 -11.99
CA ALA A 54 0.14 -12.24 -12.84
C ALA A 54 -0.41 -10.80 -12.83
N TYR A 55 -1.74 -10.63 -12.89
CA TYR A 55 -2.36 -9.31 -12.82
C TYR A 55 -2.16 -8.63 -11.46
N MET A 56 -2.30 -9.37 -10.35
CA MET A 56 -2.00 -8.82 -9.02
C MET A 56 -0.54 -8.37 -8.92
N GLU A 57 0.39 -9.13 -9.51
CA GLU A 57 1.81 -8.80 -9.50
C GLU A 57 2.10 -7.52 -10.31
N LEU A 58 1.45 -7.35 -11.47
CA LEU A 58 1.54 -6.12 -12.26
C LEU A 58 1.07 -4.90 -11.46
N VAL A 59 -0.10 -5.01 -10.81
CA VAL A 59 -0.65 -3.95 -9.97
C VAL A 59 0.31 -3.59 -8.83
N ASN A 60 0.83 -4.61 -8.13
CA ASN A 60 1.69 -4.41 -6.96
C ASN A 60 3.09 -3.87 -7.31
N ASN A 61 3.63 -4.19 -8.48
CA ASN A 61 5.00 -3.80 -8.84
C ASN A 61 5.06 -2.54 -9.70
N MET A 62 4.12 -2.36 -10.63
CA MET A 62 4.13 -1.24 -11.56
C MET A 62 3.26 -0.10 -11.06
N LEU A 63 1.95 -0.37 -10.84
CA LEU A 63 1.00 0.68 -10.49
C LEU A 63 1.26 1.23 -9.09
N LEU A 64 1.51 0.38 -8.10
CA LEU A 64 1.83 0.83 -6.75
C LEU A 64 3.13 1.65 -6.71
N THR A 65 4.12 1.29 -7.52
CA THR A 65 5.39 2.04 -7.60
C THR A 65 5.16 3.41 -8.22
N ALA A 66 4.37 3.49 -9.30
CA ALA A 66 3.98 4.76 -9.92
C ALA A 66 3.15 5.64 -8.98
N GLU A 67 2.19 5.05 -8.26
CA GLU A 67 1.38 5.76 -7.27
C GLU A 67 2.25 6.34 -6.15
N LEU A 68 3.15 5.53 -5.58
CA LEU A 68 4.07 6.00 -4.55
C LEU A 68 4.97 7.12 -5.05
N TYR A 69 5.40 7.07 -6.31
CA TYR A 69 6.18 8.13 -6.93
C TYR A 69 5.37 9.44 -7.00
N LEU A 70 4.17 9.40 -7.57
CA LEU A 70 3.30 10.57 -7.68
C LEU A 70 2.97 11.16 -6.30
N GLN A 71 2.69 10.32 -5.31
CA GLN A 71 2.31 10.80 -3.97
C GLN A 71 3.48 11.43 -3.20
N TRP A 72 4.70 10.89 -3.32
CA TRP A 72 5.80 11.21 -2.41
C TRP A 72 7.03 11.84 -3.07
N CYS A 73 7.16 11.78 -4.40
CA CYS A 73 8.27 12.33 -5.15
C CYS A 73 7.90 13.58 -5.96
N ASP A 74 6.64 13.72 -6.39
CA ASP A 74 6.15 14.95 -7.00
C ASP A 74 5.92 16.03 -5.91
N ASP A 75 6.69 17.12 -5.99
CA ASP A 75 6.71 18.12 -4.91
C ASP A 75 5.39 18.89 -4.80
N ALA A 76 4.65 19.09 -5.91
CA ALA A 76 3.34 19.72 -5.89
C ALA A 76 2.31 18.85 -5.14
N THR A 77 2.20 17.59 -5.52
CA THR A 77 1.30 16.62 -4.86
C THR A 77 1.64 16.45 -3.38
N VAL A 78 2.94 16.39 -3.05
CA VAL A 78 3.40 16.29 -1.66
C VAL A 78 2.94 17.49 -0.82
N GLY A 79 3.19 18.71 -1.31
CA GLY A 79 2.92 19.94 -0.58
C GLY A 79 1.44 20.23 -0.42
N GLU A 80 0.63 19.95 -1.46
CA GLU A 80 -0.79 20.29 -1.48
C GLU A 80 -1.68 19.20 -0.88
N ILE A 81 -1.31 17.93 -1.02
CA ILE A 81 -2.22 16.80 -0.76
C ILE A 81 -1.60 15.79 0.22
N THR A 82 -0.44 15.22 -0.11
CA THR A 82 0.03 13.99 0.56
C THR A 82 0.34 14.20 2.02
N HIS A 83 1.05 15.28 2.39
CA HIS A 83 1.38 15.55 3.79
C HIS A 83 0.12 15.73 4.65
N ALA A 84 -0.83 16.54 4.18
CA ALA A 84 -2.07 16.80 4.91
C ALA A 84 -2.90 15.52 5.07
N ARG A 85 -3.05 14.75 3.99
CA ARG A 85 -3.83 13.50 4.00
C ARG A 85 -3.22 12.46 4.92
N TYR A 86 -1.92 12.20 4.79
CA TYR A 86 -1.20 11.20 5.58
C TYR A 86 -1.08 11.60 7.06
N GLY A 87 -0.85 12.89 7.34
CA GLY A 87 -0.69 13.40 8.69
C GLY A 87 -1.99 13.55 9.47
N SER A 88 -3.14 13.72 8.80
CA SER A 88 -4.45 14.00 9.43
C SER A 88 -4.88 13.07 10.58
N PRO A 89 -4.54 11.77 10.63
CA PRO A 89 -4.92 10.91 11.74
C PRO A 89 -4.08 11.11 13.01
N TYR A 90 -2.97 11.83 12.93
CA TYR A 90 -2.01 11.97 14.03
C TYR A 90 -2.08 13.37 14.65
N PRO A 91 -1.87 13.51 15.97
CA PRO A 91 -1.77 14.82 16.60
C PRO A 91 -0.43 15.49 16.25
N TRP A 92 -0.36 16.80 16.42
CA TRP A 92 0.90 17.53 16.37
C TRP A 92 1.83 17.08 17.51
N PRO A 93 3.15 16.89 17.28
CA PRO A 93 3.89 17.11 16.04
C PRO A 93 4.01 15.87 15.12
N LEU A 94 3.42 14.73 15.52
CA LEU A 94 3.57 13.45 14.81
C LEU A 94 3.04 13.49 13.39
N ASN A 95 1.96 14.24 13.13
CA ASN A 95 1.40 14.45 11.79
C ASN A 95 2.43 14.92 10.77
N HIS A 96 3.37 15.79 11.17
CA HIS A 96 4.43 16.27 10.29
C HIS A 96 5.60 15.28 10.26
N ILE A 97 6.08 14.85 11.43
CA ILE A 97 7.26 13.98 11.54
C ILE A 97 7.07 12.69 10.75
N LEU A 98 5.93 12.01 10.93
CA LEU A 98 5.64 10.75 10.26
C LEU A 98 5.48 10.93 8.75
N ALA A 99 4.88 12.04 8.31
CA ALA A 99 4.73 12.32 6.88
C ALA A 99 6.08 12.56 6.20
N TYR A 100 6.98 13.34 6.82
CA TYR A 100 8.35 13.51 6.31
C TYR A 100 9.13 12.19 6.35
N GLN A 101 9.05 11.44 7.44
CA GLN A 101 9.71 10.14 7.54
C GLN A 101 9.26 9.21 6.40
N LYS A 102 7.96 9.16 6.10
CA LYS A 102 7.43 8.36 5.00
C LYS A 102 7.92 8.83 3.64
N GLN A 103 7.93 10.15 3.41
CA GLN A 103 8.45 10.72 2.17
C GLN A 103 9.92 10.33 1.94
N TRP A 104 10.75 10.41 2.98
CA TRP A 104 12.16 10.02 2.93
C TRP A 104 12.34 8.53 2.61
N GLU A 105 11.55 7.66 3.24
CA GLU A 105 11.55 6.22 2.95
C GLU A 105 11.22 5.94 1.48
N VAL A 106 10.17 6.58 0.95
CA VAL A 106 9.75 6.38 -0.45
C VAL A 106 10.79 6.96 -1.42
N LYS A 107 11.29 8.18 -1.20
CA LYS A 107 12.35 8.76 -2.05
C LYS A 107 13.61 7.87 -2.08
N ARG A 108 13.99 7.26 -0.95
CA ARG A 108 15.09 6.27 -0.91
C ARG A 108 14.78 5.01 -1.71
N LYS A 109 13.56 4.46 -1.59
CA LYS A 109 13.11 3.31 -2.39
C LYS A 109 13.16 3.63 -3.89
N MET A 110 12.63 4.79 -4.30
CA MET A 110 12.61 5.22 -5.71
C MET A 110 14.02 5.38 -6.26
N LYS A 111 14.95 5.95 -5.48
CA LYS A 111 16.36 6.01 -5.89
C LYS A 111 16.97 4.63 -6.11
N ALA A 112 16.70 3.67 -5.23
CA ALA A 112 17.25 2.31 -5.32
C ALA A 112 16.78 1.54 -6.57
N ILE A 113 15.54 1.78 -7.03
CA ILE A 113 15.00 1.16 -8.26
C ILE A 113 15.25 1.98 -9.54
N GLY A 114 16.06 3.04 -9.47
CA GLY A 114 16.40 3.88 -10.63
C GLY A 114 15.34 4.92 -11.02
N TRP A 115 14.34 5.15 -10.17
CA TRP A 115 13.27 6.14 -10.40
C TRP A 115 13.57 7.51 -9.81
N GLY A 116 14.63 7.66 -9.03
CA GLY A 116 14.94 8.90 -8.31
C GLY A 116 15.13 10.16 -9.17
N ASN A 117 15.41 10.01 -10.47
CA ASN A 117 15.61 11.10 -11.42
C ASN A 117 14.56 11.13 -12.54
N LYS A 118 13.49 10.33 -12.46
CA LYS A 118 12.45 10.31 -13.50
C LYS A 118 11.64 11.61 -13.45
N THR A 119 11.14 12.07 -14.60
CA THR A 119 10.11 13.10 -14.62
C THR A 119 8.72 12.47 -14.50
N LEU A 120 7.71 13.28 -14.17
CA LEU A 120 6.32 12.83 -14.11
C LEU A 120 5.88 12.19 -15.44
N ASP A 121 6.27 12.79 -16.57
CA ASP A 121 5.99 12.27 -17.92
C ASP A 121 6.61 10.88 -18.15
N GLN A 122 7.81 10.64 -17.62
CA GLN A 122 8.48 9.34 -17.75
C GLN A 122 7.87 8.25 -16.86
N VAL A 123 7.02 8.63 -15.91
CA VAL A 123 6.26 7.70 -15.05
C VAL A 123 4.87 7.43 -15.63
N SER A 124 4.25 8.42 -16.29
CA SER A 124 2.92 8.29 -16.90
C SER A 124 2.93 7.63 -18.29
N SER A 125 4.08 7.55 -18.96
CA SER A 125 4.23 6.95 -20.30
C SER A 125 4.49 5.44 -20.30
N GLY A 126 4.27 4.76 -19.17
CA GLY A 126 4.56 3.32 -18.97
C GLY A 126 3.42 2.40 -19.37
#